data_AF-A0A9D5HU16-F1
#
_entry.id   AF-A0A9D5HU16-F1
#
_cell.length_a   1.000
_cell.length_b   1.000
_cell.length_c   1.000
_cell.angle_alpha   90.00
_cell.angle_beta   90.00
_cell.angle_gamma   90.00
#
_symmetry.space_group_name_H-M   'P 1'
#
loop_
_entity.id
_entity.type
_entity.pdbx_description
1 polymer ?
#
loop_
_entity_poly.entity_id
_entity_poly.type
_entity_poly.pdbx_seq_one_letter_code
_entity_poly.pdbx_strand_id
1 'polypeptide(L)'
;MDVDEGSGSSDSPVHEVEKDDAPAGSKRKHGHNPSPIVTKKKSVERALAVLDRLVELSDRRSRIVEQIKDEDDRFSYDICMEKLSSLPDVSDEEICVGAEALKSYENRIFFMKMRPSVIEFWLGVRVKEFRRQGSRVV
;
A
#
# COMPACT_ATOMS: atom_id res chain seq x y z
N MET A 1 24.58 33.19 7.31
CA MET A 1 23.27 32.56 7.55
C MET A 1 23.27 32.21 9.01
N ASP A 2 22.80 33.19 9.78
CA ASP A 2 22.75 33.18 11.23
C ASP A 2 21.63 32.25 11.70
N VAL A 3 21.90 31.54 12.80
CA VAL A 3 21.00 30.62 13.47
C VAL A 3 20.32 31.42 14.58
N ASP A 4 19.00 31.53 14.56
CA ASP A 4 18.24 32.21 15.62
C ASP A 4 17.39 31.18 16.36
N GLU A 5 17.68 31.05 17.65
CA GLU A 5 16.92 30.32 18.66
C GLU A 5 15.71 31.14 19.12
N GLY A 6 14.62 30.46 19.49
CA GLY A 6 13.97 30.81 20.75
C GLY A 6 12.48 31.10 20.74
N SER A 7 11.86 30.60 21.82
CA SER A 7 10.69 31.13 22.53
C SER A 7 9.35 31.09 21.77
N GLY A 8 8.35 30.30 22.16
CA GLY A 8 7.84 30.16 23.52
C GLY A 8 6.97 31.36 23.86
N SER A 9 5.64 31.23 23.76
CA SER A 9 4.68 31.74 24.76
C SER A 9 3.25 31.41 24.36
N SER A 10 2.50 30.91 25.34
CA SER A 10 1.05 30.78 25.37
C SER A 10 0.44 32.08 25.89
N ASP A 11 -0.65 32.55 25.29
CA ASP A 11 -1.58 33.55 25.82
C ASP A 11 -2.76 33.62 24.82
N SER A 12 -4.06 33.70 25.11
CA SER A 12 -4.93 33.93 26.29
C SER A 12 -6.39 33.63 25.76
N PRO A 13 -7.54 33.86 26.45
CA PRO A 13 -7.77 34.47 27.76
C PRO A 13 -8.74 33.70 28.71
N VAL A 14 -8.63 34.11 29.96
CA VAL A 14 -9.57 33.97 31.09
C VAL A 14 -11.00 34.45 30.80
N HIS A 15 -12.01 33.71 31.27
CA HIS A 15 -13.30 34.30 31.67
C HIS A 15 -13.71 33.75 33.05
N GLU A 16 -13.63 34.69 34.00
CA GLU A 16 -14.58 35.00 35.08
C GLU A 16 -15.23 33.86 35.88
N VAL A 17 -14.83 33.83 37.15
CA VAL A 17 -15.51 33.19 38.26
C VAL A 17 -16.62 34.14 38.75
N GLU A 18 -17.88 33.75 38.60
CA GLU A 18 -18.94 34.21 39.51
C GLU A 18 -19.38 33.06 40.41
N LYS A 19 -19.17 33.26 41.70
CA LYS A 19 -19.79 32.48 42.78
C LYS A 19 -21.17 33.08 43.03
N ASP A 20 -22.16 32.23 43.22
CA ASP A 20 -23.24 32.54 44.16
C ASP A 20 -23.77 31.27 44.84
N ASP A 21 -24.09 31.46 46.12
CA ASP A 21 -24.33 30.49 47.16
C ASP A 21 -25.59 29.60 46.97
N ALA A 22 -25.54 28.42 47.61
CA ALA A 22 -26.61 27.43 47.65
C ALA A 22 -27.91 27.96 48.34
N PRO A 23 -29.06 27.29 48.13
CA PRO A 23 -29.43 26.31 49.15
C PRO A 23 -30.06 25.02 48.64
N ALA A 24 -30.03 24.05 49.56
CA ALA A 24 -30.58 22.71 49.51
C ALA A 24 -31.88 22.52 48.69
N GLY A 25 -31.82 21.60 47.73
CA GLY A 25 -32.98 21.08 47.02
C GLY A 25 -32.77 19.59 46.73
N SER A 26 -33.08 18.75 47.70
CA SER A 26 -33.07 17.29 47.57
C SER A 26 -34.00 16.84 46.44
N LYS A 27 -33.42 16.44 45.30
CA LYS A 27 -34.04 15.47 44.37
C LYS A 27 -32.97 14.52 43.89
N ARG A 28 -32.87 13.38 44.57
CA ARG A 28 -32.28 12.15 44.03
C ARG A 28 -33.06 11.77 42.76
N LYS A 29 -32.67 12.31 41.60
CA LYS A 29 -32.98 11.62 40.35
C LYS A 29 -32.02 10.46 40.28
N HIS A 30 -32.56 9.26 40.48
CA HIS A 30 -31.93 7.99 40.18
C HIS A 30 -31.10 8.16 38.90
N GLY A 31 -29.78 8.27 39.07
CA GLY A 31 -28.86 7.93 38.00
C GLY A 31 -29.17 6.47 37.69
N HIS A 32 -29.84 6.25 36.57
CA HIS A 32 -30.00 4.93 36.00
C HIS A 32 -28.59 4.51 35.56
N ASN A 33 -27.76 4.14 36.53
CA ASN A 33 -26.48 3.50 36.29
C ASN A 33 -26.86 2.19 35.60
N PRO A 34 -26.56 2.03 34.30
CA PRO A 34 -26.86 0.78 33.64
C PRO A 34 -26.19 -0.32 34.45
N SER A 35 -26.98 -1.32 34.85
CA SER A 35 -26.54 -2.39 35.73
C SER A 35 -25.18 -2.90 35.25
N PRO A 36 -24.19 -3.14 36.12
CA PRO A 36 -22.84 -3.55 35.71
C PRO A 36 -22.83 -4.80 34.81
N ILE A 37 -23.91 -5.58 34.82
CA ILE A 37 -24.15 -6.72 33.93
C ILE A 37 -24.45 -6.27 32.49
N VAL A 38 -25.24 -5.21 32.30
CA VAL A 38 -25.63 -4.67 30.97
C VAL A 38 -24.44 -3.96 30.31
N THR A 39 -23.62 -3.24 31.08
CA THR A 39 -22.40 -2.60 30.55
C THR A 39 -21.33 -3.62 30.19
N LYS A 40 -21.16 -4.70 30.99
CA LYS A 40 -20.27 -5.82 30.67
C LYS A 40 -20.72 -6.57 29.41
N LYS A 41 -22.02 -6.88 29.25
CA LYS A 41 -22.54 -7.53 28.02
C LYS A 41 -22.27 -6.71 26.76
N LYS A 42 -22.56 -5.40 26.79
CA LYS A 42 -22.23 -4.48 25.67
C LYS A 42 -20.72 -4.35 25.41
N SER A 43 -19.89 -4.59 26.42
CA SER A 43 -18.43 -4.62 26.26
C SER A 43 -17.96 -5.92 25.60
N VAL A 44 -18.56 -7.05 25.97
CA VAL A 44 -18.26 -8.37 25.38
C VAL A 44 -18.71 -8.43 23.92
N GLU A 45 -19.91 -7.97 23.60
CA GLU A 45 -20.40 -7.90 22.22
C GLU A 45 -19.51 -7.03 21.33
N ARG A 46 -19.04 -5.89 21.85
CA ARG A 46 -18.07 -5.05 21.14
C ARG A 46 -16.71 -5.72 20.97
N ALA A 47 -16.23 -6.46 21.97
CA ALA A 47 -14.98 -7.21 21.86
C ALA A 47 -15.08 -8.34 20.82
N LEU A 48 -16.20 -9.06 20.78
CA LEU A 48 -16.47 -10.09 19.77
C LEU A 48 -16.53 -9.50 18.36
N ALA A 49 -17.25 -8.40 18.16
CA ALA A 49 -17.30 -7.73 16.86
C ALA A 49 -15.92 -7.23 16.37
N VAL A 50 -15.05 -6.80 17.30
CA VAL A 50 -13.66 -6.44 16.96
C VAL A 50 -12.84 -7.67 16.56
N LEU A 51 -13.00 -8.79 17.28
CA LEU A 51 -12.34 -10.05 16.93
C LEU A 51 -12.78 -10.55 15.55
N ASP A 52 -14.08 -10.54 15.26
CA ASP A 52 -14.61 -10.95 13.94
C ASP A 52 -14.01 -10.09 12.82
N ARG A 53 -13.94 -8.76 13.02
CA ARG A 53 -13.31 -7.85 12.05
C ARG A 53 -11.81 -8.11 11.88
N LEU A 54 -11.10 -8.49 12.93
CA LEU A 54 -9.67 -8.84 12.83
C LEU A 54 -9.48 -10.15 12.04
N VAL A 55 -10.36 -11.12 12.21
CA VAL A 55 -10.36 -12.36 11.41
C VAL A 55 -10.60 -12.04 9.94
N GLU A 56 -11.60 -11.24 9.61
CA GLU A 56 -11.86 -10.81 8.23
C GLU A 56 -10.67 -10.07 7.59
N LEU A 57 -10.02 -9.18 8.34
CA LEU A 57 -8.83 -8.46 7.88
C LEU A 57 -7.64 -9.41 7.69
N SER A 58 -7.49 -10.40 8.57
CA SER A 58 -6.47 -11.43 8.45
C SER A 58 -6.68 -12.26 7.17
N ASP A 59 -7.91 -12.71 6.93
CA ASP A 59 -8.26 -13.47 5.72
C ASP A 59 -8.02 -12.66 4.45
N ARG A 60 -8.43 -11.39 4.46
CA ARG A 60 -8.16 -10.48 3.33
C ARG A 60 -6.66 -10.30 3.09
N ARG A 61 -5.88 -10.14 4.15
CA ARG A 61 -4.42 -10.03 4.05
C ARG A 61 -3.81 -11.30 3.47
N SER A 62 -4.23 -12.48 3.94
CA SER A 62 -3.73 -13.76 3.43
C SER A 62 -3.99 -13.90 1.93
N ARG A 63 -5.18 -13.54 1.45
CA ARG A 63 -5.50 -13.56 0.01
C ARG A 63 -4.64 -12.60 -0.80
N ILE A 64 -4.37 -11.40 -0.27
CA ILE A 64 -3.50 -10.42 -0.95
C ILE A 64 -2.06 -10.96 -1.04
N VAL A 65 -1.55 -11.55 0.05
CA VAL A 65 -0.21 -12.14 0.07
C VAL A 65 -0.09 -13.29 -0.94
N GLU A 66 -1.10 -14.14 -1.01
CA GLU A 66 -1.15 -15.24 -1.98
C GLU A 66 -1.19 -14.71 -3.42
N GLN A 67 -2.00 -13.68 -3.70
CA GLN A 67 -2.02 -13.01 -5.01
C GLN A 67 -0.67 -12.40 -5.40
N ILE A 68 -0.01 -11.70 -4.47
CA ILE A 68 1.33 -11.13 -4.74
C ILE A 68 2.32 -12.24 -5.06
N LYS A 69 2.29 -13.34 -4.29
CA LYS A 69 3.17 -14.48 -4.53
C LYS A 69 2.90 -15.13 -5.89
N ASP A 70 1.64 -15.35 -6.24
CA ASP A 70 1.26 -15.90 -7.54
C ASP A 70 1.66 -15.00 -8.70
N GLU A 71 1.58 -13.67 -8.53
CA GLU A 71 2.05 -12.71 -9.53
C GLU A 71 3.58 -12.69 -9.64
N ASP A 72 4.30 -12.71 -8.52
CA ASP A 72 5.76 -12.77 -8.50
C ASP A 72 6.28 -14.06 -9.17
N ASP A 73 5.64 -15.20 -8.90
CA ASP A 73 5.98 -16.47 -9.52
C ASP A 73 5.73 -16.40 -11.03
N ARG A 74 4.55 -15.89 -11.47
CA ARG A 74 4.17 -15.78 -12.89
C ARG A 74 4.99 -14.78 -13.69
N PHE A 75 5.44 -13.69 -13.08
CA PHE A 75 6.20 -12.62 -13.71
C PHE A 75 7.65 -12.59 -13.25
N SER A 76 8.15 -13.73 -12.76
CA SER A 76 9.55 -13.91 -12.40
C SER A 76 10.45 -13.69 -13.61
N TYR A 77 11.67 -13.21 -13.35
CA TYR A 77 12.63 -12.94 -14.41
C TYR A 77 12.96 -14.19 -15.22
N ASP A 78 13.14 -15.32 -14.55
CA ASP A 78 13.52 -16.58 -15.17
C ASP A 78 12.45 -17.08 -16.15
N ILE A 79 11.17 -17.02 -15.77
CA ILE A 79 10.06 -17.37 -16.68
C ILE A 79 10.00 -16.41 -17.87
N CYS A 80 10.20 -15.11 -17.63
CA CYS A 80 10.22 -14.14 -18.73
C CYS A 80 11.38 -14.41 -19.70
N MET A 81 12.55 -14.80 -19.18
CA MET A 81 13.71 -15.16 -19.98
C MET A 81 13.48 -16.44 -20.78
N GLU A 82 12.90 -17.48 -20.16
CA GLU A 82 12.54 -18.71 -20.86
C GLU A 82 11.57 -18.43 -22.02
N LYS A 83 10.52 -17.63 -21.76
CA LYS A 83 9.59 -17.21 -22.81
C LYS A 83 10.30 -16.40 -23.90
N LEU A 84 11.17 -15.46 -23.56
CA LEU A 84 11.94 -14.65 -24.53
C LEU A 84 12.81 -15.53 -25.43
N SER A 85 13.54 -16.48 -24.86
CA SER A 85 14.39 -17.41 -25.60
C SER A 85 13.60 -18.44 -26.42
N SER A 86 12.33 -18.65 -26.12
CA SER A 86 11.44 -19.54 -26.87
C SER A 86 10.79 -18.89 -28.10
N LEU A 87 10.91 -17.56 -28.26
CA LEU A 87 10.28 -16.86 -29.38
C LEU A 87 11.00 -17.21 -30.70
N PRO A 88 10.25 -17.58 -31.75
CA PRO A 88 10.84 -17.75 -33.06
C PRO A 88 11.30 -16.39 -33.61
N ASP A 89 12.33 -16.42 -34.46
CA ASP A 89 12.78 -15.27 -35.25
C ASP A 89 13.27 -14.04 -34.47
N VAL A 90 13.62 -14.20 -33.19
CA VAL A 90 14.27 -13.16 -32.37
C VAL A 90 15.80 -13.32 -32.46
N SER A 91 16.50 -12.24 -32.80
CA SER A 91 17.96 -12.22 -32.89
C SER A 91 18.65 -12.17 -31.52
N ASP A 92 19.92 -12.58 -31.46
CA ASP A 92 20.72 -12.53 -30.22
C ASP A 92 20.81 -11.11 -29.62
N GLU A 93 20.82 -10.08 -30.47
CA GLU A 93 20.80 -8.67 -30.02
C GLU A 93 19.46 -8.31 -29.38
N GLU A 94 18.34 -8.75 -29.97
CA GLU A 94 17.01 -8.55 -29.40
C GLU A 94 16.82 -9.32 -28.09
N ILE A 95 17.39 -10.53 -27.98
CA ILE A 95 17.41 -11.29 -26.73
C ILE A 95 18.19 -10.51 -25.66
N CYS A 96 19.39 -10.02 -25.97
CA CYS A 96 20.21 -9.25 -25.02
C CYS A 96 19.49 -7.98 -24.54
N VAL A 97 18.93 -7.20 -25.47
CA VAL A 97 18.22 -5.95 -25.14
C VAL A 97 16.91 -6.24 -24.41
N GLY A 98 16.19 -7.27 -24.81
CA GLY A 98 14.99 -7.75 -24.14
C GLY A 98 15.28 -8.18 -22.70
N ALA A 99 16.35 -8.95 -22.50
CA ALA A 99 16.79 -9.40 -21.18
C ALA A 99 17.11 -8.24 -20.24
N GLU A 100 17.75 -7.17 -20.75
CA GLU A 100 18.00 -5.96 -19.98
C GLU A 100 16.69 -5.26 -19.60
N ALA A 101 15.76 -5.13 -20.55
CA ALA A 101 14.46 -4.50 -20.30
C ALA A 101 13.61 -5.30 -19.29
N LEU A 102 13.71 -6.62 -19.29
CA LEU A 102 12.99 -7.52 -18.37
C LEU A 102 13.50 -7.48 -16.93
N LYS A 103 14.60 -6.77 -16.62
CA LYS A 103 14.98 -6.50 -15.22
C LYS A 103 13.92 -5.67 -14.48
N SER A 104 13.16 -4.83 -15.20
CA SER A 104 12.02 -4.10 -14.65
C SER A 104 10.78 -5.00 -14.51
N TYR A 105 10.18 -5.02 -13.32
CA TYR A 105 8.96 -5.78 -13.04
C TYR A 105 7.78 -5.36 -13.92
N GLU A 106 7.61 -4.06 -14.17
CA GLU A 106 6.55 -3.55 -15.04
C GLU A 106 6.67 -4.07 -16.48
N ASN A 107 7.90 -4.12 -16.99
CA ASN A 107 8.17 -4.68 -18.32
C ASN A 107 7.88 -6.19 -18.34
N ARG A 108 8.18 -6.94 -17.27
CA ARG A 108 7.84 -8.37 -17.16
C ARG A 108 6.33 -8.61 -17.22
N ILE A 109 5.55 -7.84 -16.47
CA ILE A 109 4.08 -7.93 -16.52
C ILE A 109 3.58 -7.68 -17.94
N PHE A 110 4.08 -6.62 -18.58
CA PHE A 110 3.67 -6.26 -19.93
C PHE A 110 4.04 -7.37 -20.94
N PHE A 111 5.29 -7.81 -20.92
CA PHE A 111 5.82 -8.87 -21.77
C PHE A 111 5.06 -10.20 -21.65
N MET A 112 4.72 -10.61 -20.43
CA MET A 112 4.01 -11.86 -20.21
C MET A 112 2.56 -11.83 -20.71
N LYS A 113 1.91 -10.65 -20.70
CA LYS A 113 0.52 -10.46 -21.15
C LYS A 113 0.39 -10.18 -22.66
N MET A 114 1.48 -9.85 -23.36
CA MET A 114 1.46 -9.51 -24.78
C MET A 114 1.37 -10.74 -25.72
N ARG A 115 0.79 -10.51 -26.90
CA ARG A 115 0.84 -11.46 -28.03
C ARG A 115 2.23 -11.44 -28.68
N PRO A 116 2.68 -12.57 -29.29
CA PRO A 116 4.01 -12.66 -29.92
C PRO A 116 4.34 -11.52 -30.88
N SER A 117 3.43 -11.17 -31.80
CA SER A 117 3.66 -10.08 -32.77
C SER A 117 3.87 -8.70 -32.13
N VAL A 118 3.30 -8.48 -30.95
CA VAL A 118 3.49 -7.23 -30.20
C VAL A 118 4.84 -7.25 -29.47
N ILE A 119 5.28 -8.43 -29.02
CA ILE A 119 6.59 -8.62 -28.40
C ILE A 119 7.70 -8.33 -29.41
N GLU A 120 7.62 -8.88 -30.62
CA GLU A 120 8.57 -8.61 -31.71
C GLU A 120 8.68 -7.11 -32.01
N PHE A 121 7.52 -6.44 -32.16
CA PHE A 121 7.50 -4.99 -32.35
C PHE A 121 8.16 -4.24 -31.18
N TRP A 122 7.82 -4.61 -29.94
CA TRP A 122 8.37 -4.00 -28.74
C TRP A 122 9.89 -4.18 -28.65
N LEU A 123 10.41 -5.38 -28.95
CA LEU A 123 11.85 -5.64 -29.02
C LEU A 123 12.53 -4.78 -30.09
N GLY A 124 11.94 -4.66 -31.28
CA GLY A 124 12.45 -3.81 -32.34
C GLY A 124 12.53 -2.32 -31.96
N VAL A 125 11.57 -1.83 -31.17
CA VAL A 125 11.63 -0.47 -30.59
C VAL A 125 12.78 -0.36 -29.58
N ARG A 126 12.92 -1.35 -28.68
CA ARG A 126 13.99 -1.36 -27.67
C ARG A 126 15.38 -1.41 -28.28
N VAL A 127 15.60 -2.23 -29.31
CA VAL A 127 16.88 -2.29 -30.02
C VAL A 127 17.20 -0.95 -30.69
N LYS A 128 16.21 -0.30 -31.31
CA LYS A 128 16.41 1.05 -31.88
C LYS A 128 16.78 2.07 -30.81
N GLU A 129 16.13 2.04 -29.65
CA GLU A 129 16.46 2.89 -28.51
C GLU A 129 17.88 2.63 -28.00
N PHE A 130 18.23 1.35 -27.79
CA PHE A 130 19.55 0.92 -27.31
C PHE A 130 20.66 1.40 -28.25
N ARG A 131 20.52 1.18 -29.56
CA ARG A 131 21.47 1.66 -30.57
C ARG A 131 21.60 3.18 -30.55
N ARG A 132 20.50 3.92 -30.44
CA ARG A 132 20.52 5.40 -30.35
C ARG A 132 21.24 5.90 -29.11
N GLN A 133 21.16 5.18 -27.99
CA GLN A 133 21.86 5.54 -26.75
C GLN A 133 23.35 5.20 -26.85
N GLY A 134 23.72 4.04 -27.41
CA GLY A 134 25.12 3.68 -27.66
C GLY A 134 25.82 4.64 -28.61
N SER A 135 25.14 5.16 -29.64
CA SER A 135 25.69 6.17 -30.56
C SER A 135 25.88 7.57 -29.96
N ARG A 136 25.39 7.84 -28.74
CA ARG A 136 25.62 9.13 -28.05
C ARG A 136 26.88 9.13 -27.18
N VAL A 137 27.56 8.00 -27.04
CA VAL A 137 28.72 7.80 -26.15
C VAL A 137 30.05 7.82 -26.93
N VAL A 138 30.04 8.15 -28.23
CA VAL A 138 31.24 8.25 -29.08
C VAL A 138 31.39 9.67 -29.62
#